data_AF-A0A5T0S069-F1
#
_entry.id   AF-A0A5T0S069-F1
#
_cell.length_a   1.000
_cell.length_b   1.000
_cell.length_c   1.000
_cell.angle_alpha   90.00
_cell.angle_beta   90.00
_cell.angle_gamma   90.00
#
_symmetry.space_group_name_H-M   'P 1'
#
loop_
_entity.id
_entity.type
_entity.pdbx_description
1 polymer ?
#
loop_
_entity_poly.entity_id
_entity_poly.type
_entity_poly.pdbx_seq_one_letter_code
_entity_poly.pdbx_strand_id
1 'polypeptide(L)'
;MEELTIVTAFYNVGRTTRSNEQYLSYFDFWAGLKNKVIIYTTDDMKESILEIRKKHNLEDKTIIITKDLKEFDEQSLEKIKDTFNKYDQTLNRKNPRNIECNNPLYCYLMYLKPFFVVDTIERNLTGENVMWLDFGFNHGDEFFTNRAQFNFLLEKQEIINEEKINFFSVKEEEYKNIANVYFNMEPFIMGGLIFTKSKNWYIFKEHMKNALNAFLSFGMVDDDQIMYLWCTRNHSNNYKIIRSYEWFDALFNFIPIKIKQKLSFKRKNSKYYKIIKEEIKNSKNKNLIYKIQLYIKYIYYKFINKK
;
A
#
# COMPACT_ATOMS: atom_id res chain seq x y z
N MET A 1 18.84 -12.65 -10.00
CA MET A 1 17.95 -12.17 -8.92
C MET A 1 16.56 -12.67 -9.26
N GLU A 2 15.86 -13.29 -8.33
CA GLU A 2 14.53 -13.86 -8.60
C GLU A 2 13.50 -12.74 -8.84
N GLU A 3 12.63 -12.91 -9.84
CA GLU A 3 11.62 -11.92 -10.24
C GLU A 3 10.63 -11.63 -9.10
N LEU A 4 10.37 -10.35 -8.84
CA LEU A 4 9.35 -9.90 -7.91
C LEU A 4 7.95 -10.22 -8.47
N THR A 5 7.15 -10.97 -7.72
CA THR A 5 5.73 -11.21 -8.05
C THR A 5 4.85 -10.17 -7.36
N ILE A 6 3.91 -9.59 -8.11
CA ILE A 6 2.91 -8.65 -7.58
C ILE A 6 1.61 -9.41 -7.33
N VAL A 7 1.07 -9.30 -6.13
CA VAL A 7 -0.25 -9.80 -5.77
C VAL A 7 -1.17 -8.61 -5.48
N THR A 8 -2.40 -8.68 -5.96
CA THR A 8 -3.42 -7.66 -5.73
C THR A 8 -4.81 -8.28 -5.69
N ALA A 9 -5.82 -7.50 -5.29
CA ALA A 9 -7.20 -7.95 -5.31
C ALA A 9 -8.17 -6.82 -5.69
N PHE A 10 -9.20 -7.17 -6.43
CA PHE A 10 -10.33 -6.30 -6.73
C PHE A 10 -11.65 -7.01 -6.48
N TYR A 11 -12.38 -6.53 -5.48
CA TYR A 11 -13.72 -7.00 -5.15
C TYR A 11 -14.66 -5.80 -5.04
N ASN A 12 -15.83 -5.89 -5.65
CA ASN A 12 -16.89 -4.90 -5.46
C ASN A 12 -17.56 -5.14 -4.11
N VAL A 13 -17.20 -4.32 -3.12
CA VAL A 13 -17.70 -4.42 -1.74
C VAL A 13 -18.72 -3.32 -1.42
N GLY A 14 -19.35 -2.72 -2.44
CA GLY A 14 -20.35 -1.65 -2.26
C GLY A 14 -19.70 -0.28 -1.98
N ARG A 15 -18.65 0.07 -2.72
CA ARG A 15 -18.03 1.41 -2.61
C ARG A 15 -18.93 2.44 -3.28
N THR A 16 -19.19 3.56 -2.61
CA THR A 16 -20.09 4.61 -3.10
C THR A 16 -19.37 5.79 -3.75
N THR A 17 -18.10 5.99 -3.44
CA THR A 17 -17.31 7.15 -3.93
C THR A 17 -16.57 6.88 -5.24
N ARG A 18 -16.38 5.61 -5.59
CA ARG A 18 -15.67 5.20 -6.80
C ARG A 18 -16.32 4.01 -7.46
N SER A 19 -16.49 4.07 -8.78
CA SER A 19 -17.06 2.99 -9.59
C SER A 19 -16.03 1.90 -9.91
N ASN A 20 -16.51 0.75 -10.38
CA ASN A 20 -15.64 -0.33 -10.83
C ASN A 20 -14.78 0.10 -12.02
N GLU A 21 -15.34 0.89 -12.95
CA GLU A 21 -14.64 1.43 -14.11
C GLU A 21 -13.50 2.37 -13.69
N GLN A 22 -13.69 3.14 -12.62
CA GLN A 22 -12.61 3.98 -12.08
C GLN A 22 -11.47 3.14 -11.52
N TYR A 23 -11.76 2.06 -10.80
CA TYR A 23 -10.71 1.15 -10.31
C TYR A 23 -10.02 0.39 -11.45
N LEU A 24 -10.76 -0.02 -12.49
CA LEU A 24 -10.18 -0.59 -13.70
C LEU A 24 -9.22 0.41 -14.38
N SER A 25 -9.60 1.69 -14.47
CA SER A 25 -8.74 2.75 -14.98
C SER A 25 -7.48 2.96 -14.13
N TYR A 26 -7.61 2.86 -12.80
CA TYR A 26 -6.45 2.94 -11.90
C TYR A 26 -5.51 1.75 -12.07
N PHE A 27 -6.05 0.54 -12.21
CA PHE A 27 -5.24 -0.64 -12.52
C PHE A 27 -4.55 -0.50 -13.88
N ASP A 28 -5.28 -0.06 -14.90
CA ASP A 28 -4.76 0.15 -16.26
C ASP A 28 -3.60 1.19 -16.32
N PHE A 29 -3.51 2.07 -15.33
CA PHE A 29 -2.38 2.98 -15.20
C PHE A 29 -1.05 2.24 -14.99
N TRP A 30 -1.03 1.24 -14.10
CA TRP A 30 0.18 0.50 -13.75
C TRP A 30 0.24 -0.91 -14.37
N ALA A 31 -0.82 -1.34 -15.05
CA ALA A 31 -0.92 -2.66 -15.68
C ALA A 31 0.13 -2.96 -16.77
N GLY A 32 0.92 -1.97 -17.22
CA GLY A 32 2.04 -2.21 -18.13
C GLY A 32 3.32 -2.74 -17.47
N LEU A 33 3.38 -2.78 -16.12
CA LEU A 33 4.53 -3.32 -15.39
C LEU A 33 4.80 -4.77 -15.80
N LYS A 34 6.06 -5.07 -16.09
CA LYS A 34 6.49 -6.33 -16.71
C LYS A 34 6.60 -7.50 -15.74
N ASN A 35 6.32 -7.28 -14.46
CA ASN A 35 6.29 -8.32 -13.43
C ASN A 35 5.15 -9.30 -13.69
N LYS A 36 5.30 -10.53 -13.19
CA LYS A 36 4.16 -11.43 -12.96
C LYS A 36 3.17 -10.78 -12.00
N VAL A 37 1.90 -10.73 -12.39
CA VAL A 37 0.81 -10.16 -11.60
C VAL A 37 -0.25 -11.22 -11.34
N ILE A 38 -0.62 -11.37 -10.07
CA ILE A 38 -1.65 -12.31 -9.62
C ILE A 38 -2.78 -11.49 -8.99
N ILE A 39 -4.00 -11.69 -9.48
CA ILE A 39 -5.14 -10.82 -9.17
C ILE A 39 -6.28 -11.68 -8.65
N TYR A 40 -6.71 -11.42 -7.42
CA TYR A 40 -7.91 -12.01 -6.85
C TYR A 40 -9.12 -11.15 -7.18
N THR A 41 -10.18 -11.77 -7.66
CA THR A 41 -11.39 -11.04 -8.04
C THR A 41 -12.61 -11.95 -8.09
N THR A 42 -13.73 -11.44 -8.60
CA THR A 42 -14.97 -12.16 -8.85
C THR A 42 -15.08 -12.53 -10.34
N ASP A 43 -15.87 -13.56 -10.67
CA ASP A 43 -15.97 -14.05 -12.05
C ASP A 43 -16.43 -12.98 -13.06
N ASP A 44 -17.31 -12.07 -12.65
CA ASP A 44 -17.81 -10.97 -13.47
C ASP A 44 -16.72 -9.93 -13.84
N MET A 45 -15.66 -9.82 -13.05
CA MET A 45 -14.57 -8.86 -13.27
C MET A 45 -13.38 -9.46 -14.02
N LYS A 46 -13.30 -10.79 -14.09
CA LYS A 46 -12.15 -11.54 -14.64
C LYS A 46 -11.77 -11.06 -16.05
N GLU A 47 -12.73 -11.04 -16.97
CA GLU A 47 -12.45 -10.72 -18.37
C GLU A 47 -11.98 -9.27 -18.53
N SER A 48 -12.68 -8.32 -17.89
CA SER A 48 -12.33 -6.90 -17.91
C SER A 48 -10.89 -6.63 -17.43
N ILE A 49 -10.45 -7.34 -16.39
CA ILE A 49 -9.09 -7.21 -15.85
C ILE A 49 -8.06 -7.86 -16.79
N LEU A 50 -8.38 -9.03 -17.35
CA LEU A 50 -7.48 -9.73 -18.26
C LEU A 50 -7.26 -8.93 -19.56
N GLU A 51 -8.33 -8.35 -20.11
CA GLU A 51 -8.28 -7.48 -21.29
C GLU A 51 -7.38 -6.25 -21.09
N ILE A 52 -7.31 -5.70 -19.88
CA ILE A 52 -6.37 -4.63 -19.56
C ILE A 52 -4.92 -5.12 -19.72
N ARG A 53 -4.58 -6.29 -19.18
CA ARG A 53 -3.21 -6.84 -19.30
C ARG A 53 -2.86 -7.31 -20.71
N LYS A 54 -3.84 -7.82 -21.46
CA LYS A 54 -3.69 -8.16 -22.90
C LYS A 54 -3.27 -6.97 -23.73
N LYS A 55 -3.83 -5.77 -23.50
CA LYS A 55 -3.42 -4.52 -24.20
C LYS A 55 -1.93 -4.18 -24.03
N HIS A 56 -1.29 -4.68 -22.97
CA HIS A 56 0.14 -4.49 -22.71
C HIS A 56 1.01 -5.68 -23.15
N ASN A 57 0.42 -6.68 -23.82
CA ASN A 57 1.01 -7.98 -24.18
C ASN A 57 1.57 -8.73 -22.95
N LEU A 58 0.76 -8.80 -21.87
CA LEU A 58 1.17 -9.38 -20.58
C LEU A 58 0.19 -10.43 -20.06
N GLU A 59 -0.61 -11.03 -20.94
CA GLU A 59 -1.54 -12.11 -20.58
C GLU A 59 -0.81 -13.32 -19.99
N ASP A 60 0.31 -13.72 -20.57
CA ASP A 60 1.19 -14.80 -20.11
C ASP A 60 1.79 -14.55 -18.72
N LYS A 61 1.92 -13.28 -18.34
CA LYS A 61 2.38 -12.83 -17.02
C LYS A 61 1.25 -12.45 -16.07
N THR A 62 0.01 -12.85 -16.37
CA THR A 62 -1.16 -12.52 -15.57
C THR A 62 -1.89 -13.79 -15.14
N ILE A 63 -2.15 -13.92 -13.85
CA ILE A 63 -3.00 -15.00 -13.32
C ILE A 63 -4.17 -14.35 -12.59
N ILE A 64 -5.39 -14.68 -13.02
CA ILE A 64 -6.61 -14.27 -12.33
C ILE A 64 -7.13 -15.45 -11.51
N ILE A 65 -7.38 -15.22 -10.22
CA ILE A 65 -7.98 -16.18 -9.31
C ILE A 65 -9.35 -15.65 -8.92
N THR A 66 -10.39 -16.43 -9.22
CA THR A 66 -11.75 -16.12 -8.79
C THR A 66 -12.09 -16.98 -7.58
N LYS A 67 -12.41 -16.31 -6.47
CA LYS A 67 -12.65 -16.93 -5.16
C LYS A 67 -13.52 -16.01 -4.31
N ASP A 68 -14.53 -16.55 -3.63
CA ASP A 68 -15.39 -15.76 -2.74
C ASP A 68 -14.56 -15.28 -1.53
N LEU A 69 -14.75 -14.02 -1.14
CA LEU A 69 -14.05 -13.43 0.02
C LEU A 69 -14.26 -14.24 1.29
N LYS A 70 -15.46 -14.78 1.51
CA LYS A 70 -15.79 -15.53 2.73
C LYS A 70 -14.93 -16.78 2.90
N GLU A 71 -14.43 -17.36 1.81
CA GLU A 71 -13.63 -18.59 1.83
C GLU A 71 -12.23 -18.40 2.43
N PHE A 72 -11.76 -17.16 2.62
CA PHE A 72 -10.44 -16.91 3.20
C PHE A 72 -10.43 -17.01 4.72
N ASP A 73 -11.48 -16.49 5.39
CA ASP A 73 -11.61 -16.47 6.85
C ASP A 73 -13.04 -16.09 7.25
N GLU A 74 -13.99 -17.02 7.08
CA GLU A 74 -15.42 -16.83 7.35
C GLU A 74 -15.66 -16.40 8.81
N GLN A 75 -14.90 -16.97 9.75
CA GLN A 75 -15.03 -16.67 11.17
C GLN A 75 -14.73 -15.19 11.47
N SER A 76 -13.66 -14.64 10.88
CA SER A 76 -13.33 -13.22 11.06
C SER A 76 -14.33 -12.30 10.37
N LEU A 77 -14.87 -12.69 9.20
CA LEU A 77 -15.93 -11.94 8.54
C LEU A 77 -17.16 -11.80 9.44
N GLU A 78 -17.62 -12.90 10.03
CA GLU A 78 -18.80 -12.86 10.91
C GLU A 78 -18.55 -12.05 12.19
N LYS A 79 -17.36 -12.13 12.80
CA LYS A 79 -17.01 -11.29 13.95
C LYS A 79 -16.98 -9.79 13.60
N ILE A 80 -16.47 -9.44 12.42
CA ILE A 80 -16.47 -8.05 11.95
C ILE A 80 -17.91 -7.55 11.78
N LYS A 81 -18.77 -8.30 11.10
CA LYS A 81 -20.20 -7.95 10.92
C LYS A 81 -20.91 -7.79 12.27
N ASP A 82 -20.70 -8.74 13.18
CA ASP A 82 -21.27 -8.70 14.53
C ASP A 82 -20.83 -7.46 15.30
N THR A 83 -19.57 -7.05 15.15
CA THR A 83 -19.05 -5.83 15.79
C THR A 83 -19.70 -4.56 15.25
N PHE A 84 -19.91 -4.48 13.93
CA PHE A 84 -20.69 -3.39 13.30
C PHE A 84 -22.15 -3.37 13.77
N ASN A 85 -22.76 -4.54 14.01
CA ASN A 85 -24.14 -4.63 14.50
C ASN A 85 -24.27 -4.22 15.97
N LYS A 86 -23.25 -4.49 16.79
CA LYS A 86 -23.27 -4.20 18.24
C LYS A 86 -22.88 -2.77 18.59
N TYR A 87 -22.04 -2.13 17.77
CA TYR A 87 -21.56 -0.78 18.02
C TYR A 87 -21.46 0.00 16.71
N ASP A 88 -21.99 1.23 16.72
CA ASP A 88 -21.88 2.15 15.60
C ASP A 88 -20.43 2.64 15.45
N GLN A 89 -19.74 2.07 14.46
CA GLN A 89 -18.33 2.35 14.18
C GLN A 89 -18.08 3.78 13.71
N THR A 90 -19.12 4.57 13.40
CA THR A 90 -19.00 5.98 12.99
C THR A 90 -18.84 6.93 14.17
N LEU A 91 -19.20 6.52 15.38
CA LEU A 91 -19.22 7.38 16.56
C LEU A 91 -17.82 7.91 16.91
N ASN A 92 -17.72 9.23 17.09
CA ASN A 92 -16.50 9.96 17.47
C ASN A 92 -15.33 9.84 16.48
N ARG A 93 -15.56 9.32 15.28
CA ARG A 93 -14.57 9.30 14.19
C ARG A 93 -14.50 10.68 13.53
N LYS A 94 -13.29 11.16 13.23
CA LYS A 94 -13.06 12.44 12.55
C LYS A 94 -13.75 12.53 11.18
N ASN A 95 -13.77 11.42 10.44
CA ASN A 95 -14.40 11.31 9.13
C ASN A 95 -15.41 10.13 9.13
N PRO A 96 -16.58 10.29 9.77
CA PRO A 96 -17.53 9.19 10.00
C PRO A 96 -18.16 8.64 8.71
N ARG A 97 -18.11 9.40 7.61
CA ARG A 97 -18.64 8.99 6.30
C ARG A 97 -17.68 8.11 5.50
N ASN A 98 -16.43 7.98 5.92
CA ASN A 98 -15.50 7.12 5.21
C ASN A 98 -15.97 5.66 5.26
N ILE A 99 -15.63 4.90 4.23
CA ILE A 99 -16.15 3.55 4.02
C ILE A 99 -15.72 2.58 5.14
N GLU A 100 -14.52 2.75 5.70
CA GLU A 100 -14.03 1.97 6.84
C GLU A 100 -14.90 2.13 8.10
N CYS A 101 -15.67 3.21 8.21
CA CYS A 101 -16.55 3.46 9.35
C CYS A 101 -17.95 2.85 9.18
N ASN A 102 -18.36 2.44 7.97
CA ASN A 102 -19.74 2.05 7.69
C ASN A 102 -19.90 0.79 6.84
N ASN A 103 -18.80 0.16 6.39
CA ASN A 103 -18.86 -1.02 5.54
C ASN A 103 -17.99 -2.17 6.09
N PRO A 104 -18.60 -3.18 6.72
CA PRO A 104 -17.86 -4.32 7.28
C PRO A 104 -17.10 -5.12 6.21
N LEU A 105 -17.65 -5.23 4.99
CA LEU A 105 -17.03 -6.01 3.92
C LEU A 105 -15.79 -5.29 3.36
N TYR A 106 -15.77 -3.96 3.37
CA TYR A 106 -14.56 -3.19 3.07
C TYR A 106 -13.46 -3.44 4.09
N CYS A 107 -13.76 -3.35 5.39
CA CYS A 107 -12.77 -3.60 6.44
C CYS A 107 -12.22 -5.03 6.37
N TYR A 108 -13.09 -6.01 6.10
CA TYR A 108 -12.68 -7.39 5.88
C TYR A 108 -11.76 -7.55 4.66
N LEU A 109 -12.08 -6.92 3.52
CA LEU A 109 -11.20 -6.94 2.34
C LEU A 109 -9.81 -6.36 2.64
N MET A 110 -9.74 -5.27 3.42
CA MET A 110 -8.45 -4.68 3.83
C MET A 110 -7.67 -5.61 4.76
N TYR A 111 -8.36 -6.30 5.68
CA TYR A 111 -7.77 -7.35 6.53
C TYR A 111 -7.21 -8.53 5.73
N LEU A 112 -7.84 -8.90 4.62
CA LEU A 112 -7.47 -10.07 3.81
C LEU A 112 -6.21 -9.91 2.95
N LYS A 113 -5.57 -8.73 2.91
CA LYS A 113 -4.35 -8.51 2.10
C LYS A 113 -3.29 -9.62 2.23
N PRO A 114 -2.81 -10.01 3.43
CA PRO A 114 -1.87 -11.12 3.56
C PRO A 114 -2.48 -12.49 3.24
N PHE A 115 -3.80 -12.67 3.30
CA PHE A 115 -4.46 -13.93 2.97
C PHE A 115 -4.38 -14.21 1.48
N PHE A 116 -4.63 -13.21 0.63
CA PHE A 116 -4.44 -13.33 -0.82
C PHE A 116 -3.01 -13.72 -1.15
N VAL A 117 -2.03 -13.10 -0.49
CA VAL A 117 -0.63 -13.40 -0.75
C VAL A 117 -0.27 -14.82 -0.30
N VAL A 118 -0.70 -15.22 0.90
CA VAL A 118 -0.46 -16.59 1.41
C VAL A 118 -1.12 -17.65 0.54
N ASP A 119 -2.37 -17.47 0.13
CA ASP A 119 -3.08 -18.39 -0.80
C ASP A 119 -2.31 -18.52 -2.12
N THR A 120 -1.70 -17.43 -2.60
CA THR A 120 -0.87 -17.44 -3.81
C THR A 120 0.43 -18.24 -3.64
N ILE A 121 1.09 -18.09 -2.49
CA ILE A 121 2.31 -18.82 -2.16
C ILE A 121 1.99 -20.31 -2.02
N GLU A 122 0.91 -20.66 -1.34
CA GLU A 122 0.46 -22.04 -1.15
C GLU A 122 0.10 -22.74 -2.47
N ARG A 123 -0.34 -21.99 -3.48
CA ARG A 123 -0.54 -22.47 -4.85
C ARG A 123 0.75 -22.59 -5.68
N ASN A 124 1.91 -22.27 -5.11
CA ASN A 124 3.20 -22.23 -5.79
C ASN A 124 3.21 -21.28 -7.01
N LEU A 125 2.48 -20.17 -6.94
CA LEU A 125 2.38 -19.21 -8.04
C LEU A 125 3.38 -18.05 -7.93
N THR A 126 4.14 -17.97 -6.84
CA THR A 126 5.14 -16.91 -6.60
C THR A 126 6.54 -17.48 -6.42
N GLY A 127 7.55 -16.65 -6.67
CA GLY A 127 8.92 -16.87 -6.16
C GLY A 127 9.06 -16.47 -4.69
N GLU A 128 10.30 -16.21 -4.22
CA GLU A 128 10.55 -15.72 -2.85
C GLU A 128 10.15 -14.25 -2.66
N ASN A 129 10.29 -13.40 -3.67
CA ASN A 129 10.05 -11.96 -3.55
C ASN A 129 8.59 -11.64 -3.90
N VAL A 130 7.79 -11.20 -2.92
CA VAL A 130 6.36 -10.94 -3.13
C VAL A 130 5.96 -9.57 -2.61
N MET A 131 5.31 -8.79 -3.47
CA MET A 131 4.76 -7.48 -3.17
C MET A 131 3.23 -7.53 -3.20
N TRP A 132 2.59 -6.98 -2.18
CA TRP A 132 1.22 -6.50 -2.30
C TRP A 132 1.25 -5.09 -2.89
N LEU A 133 0.46 -4.88 -3.94
CA LEU A 133 0.21 -3.56 -4.52
C LEU A 133 -1.31 -3.39 -4.67
N ASP A 134 -1.88 -2.34 -4.09
CA ASP A 134 -3.32 -2.09 -4.20
C ASP A 134 -3.76 -2.01 -5.67
N PHE A 135 -4.88 -2.65 -6.01
CA PHE A 135 -5.39 -2.66 -7.38
C PHE A 135 -5.57 -1.26 -7.95
N GLY A 136 -6.10 -0.36 -7.11
CA GLY A 136 -6.29 1.06 -7.41
C GLY A 136 -5.06 1.95 -7.17
N PHE A 137 -3.85 1.41 -7.09
CA PHE A 137 -2.64 2.20 -6.84
C PHE A 137 -2.52 3.41 -7.78
N ASN A 138 -1.93 4.50 -7.28
CA ASN A 138 -1.77 5.81 -7.93
C ASN A 138 -3.06 6.62 -8.17
N HIS A 139 -4.25 6.03 -7.96
CA HIS A 139 -5.56 6.65 -8.19
C HIS A 139 -5.65 7.41 -9.53
N GLY A 140 -5.21 6.77 -10.61
CA GLY A 140 -5.13 7.40 -11.92
C GLY A 140 -3.81 8.15 -12.04
N ASP A 141 -3.82 9.48 -12.04
CA ASP A 141 -2.64 10.32 -12.23
C ASP A 141 -2.28 11.18 -11.00
N GLU A 142 -2.66 10.72 -9.80
CA GLU A 142 -2.53 11.50 -8.55
C GLU A 142 -1.06 11.83 -8.24
N PHE A 143 -0.17 10.85 -8.43
CA PHE A 143 1.27 11.03 -8.23
C PHE A 143 2.06 10.81 -9.52
N PHE A 144 2.16 9.58 -10.04
CA PHE A 144 2.72 9.36 -11.36
C PHE A 144 1.74 9.85 -12.42
N THR A 145 2.22 10.50 -13.48
CA THR A 145 1.32 11.21 -14.42
C THR A 145 1.27 10.64 -15.82
N ASN A 146 2.19 9.73 -16.18
CA ASN A 146 2.25 9.16 -17.51
C ASN A 146 2.27 7.63 -17.46
N ARG A 147 1.09 7.04 -17.68
CA ARG A 147 0.89 5.59 -17.74
C ARG A 147 1.76 4.87 -18.77
N ALA A 148 2.09 5.51 -19.90
CA ALA A 148 2.90 4.86 -20.95
C ALA A 148 4.34 4.59 -20.50
N GLN A 149 4.78 5.25 -19.42
CA GLN A 149 6.10 5.02 -18.83
C GLN A 149 6.13 3.80 -17.92
N PHE A 150 4.97 3.26 -17.49
CA PHE A 150 4.85 2.07 -16.65
C PHE A 150 5.03 0.80 -17.48
N ASN A 151 6.20 0.65 -18.08
CA ASN A 151 6.54 -0.45 -19.00
C ASN A 151 7.93 -1.02 -18.65
N PHE A 152 8.11 -1.44 -17.39
CA PHE A 152 9.38 -1.92 -16.85
C PHE A 152 9.16 -2.97 -15.76
N LEU A 153 10.24 -3.65 -15.34
CA LEU A 153 10.25 -4.54 -14.19
C LEU A 153 10.52 -3.75 -12.90
N LEU A 154 9.72 -4.02 -11.88
CA LEU A 154 10.02 -3.63 -10.51
C LEU A 154 11.06 -4.58 -9.91
N GLU A 155 12.04 -4.00 -9.22
CA GLU A 155 13.18 -4.67 -8.61
C GLU A 155 13.48 -4.01 -7.25
N LYS A 156 13.64 -4.82 -6.20
CA LYS A 156 14.01 -4.34 -4.86
C LYS A 156 15.28 -3.47 -4.90
N GLN A 157 15.23 -2.31 -4.25
CA GLN A 157 16.39 -1.43 -4.08
C GLN A 157 17.06 -1.69 -2.71
N GLU A 158 18.29 -1.20 -2.52
CA GLU A 158 19.13 -1.48 -1.34
C GLU A 158 18.48 -1.14 0.02
N ILE A 159 17.52 -0.21 0.06
CA ILE A 159 16.82 0.19 1.28
C ILE A 159 15.86 -0.87 1.83
N ILE A 160 15.47 -1.83 0.98
CA ILE A 160 14.56 -2.91 1.34
C ILE A 160 15.26 -3.91 2.25
N ASN A 161 14.65 -4.20 3.41
CA ASN A 161 15.17 -5.22 4.32
C ASN A 161 14.51 -6.57 4.00
N GLU A 162 15.29 -7.51 3.47
CA GLU A 162 14.81 -8.81 3.02
C GLU A 162 14.35 -9.75 4.13
N GLU A 163 14.85 -9.56 5.35
CA GLU A 163 14.49 -10.39 6.51
C GLU A 163 13.24 -9.88 7.23
N LYS A 164 12.74 -8.70 6.85
CA LYS A 164 11.60 -8.04 7.51
C LYS A 164 10.42 -7.83 6.56
N ILE A 165 9.27 -7.53 7.17
CA ILE A 165 8.09 -7.01 6.47
C ILE A 165 8.29 -5.51 6.30
N ASN A 166 8.35 -5.05 5.05
CA ASN A 166 8.62 -3.66 4.71
C ASN A 166 7.32 -2.90 4.51
N PHE A 167 7.12 -1.91 5.37
CA PHE A 167 6.04 -0.94 5.33
C PHE A 167 6.58 0.45 4.98
N PHE A 168 5.68 1.34 4.56
CA PHE A 168 6.02 2.69 4.13
C PHE A 168 5.23 3.72 4.93
N SER A 169 5.83 4.88 5.22
CA SER A 169 5.18 5.95 5.99
C SER A 169 5.51 7.35 5.47
N VAL A 170 4.47 8.21 5.41
CA VAL A 170 4.60 9.65 5.13
C VAL A 170 5.02 10.48 6.35
N LYS A 171 5.05 9.86 7.52
CA LYS A 171 5.46 10.43 8.78
C LYS A 171 6.81 9.83 9.19
N GLU A 172 7.57 10.54 10.01
CA GLU A 172 8.88 10.06 10.49
C GLU A 172 8.67 9.12 11.68
N GLU A 173 7.79 9.52 12.61
CA GLU A 173 7.53 8.82 13.86
C GLU A 173 6.03 8.92 14.20
N GLU A 174 5.52 7.98 15.00
CA GLU A 174 4.16 7.99 15.53
C GLU A 174 4.13 7.53 16.98
N TYR A 175 3.93 8.51 17.86
CA TYR A 175 3.87 8.31 19.30
C TYR A 175 2.45 8.33 19.84
N LYS A 176 1.46 8.71 19.02
CA LYS A 176 0.05 8.72 19.46
C LYS A 176 -0.37 7.29 19.80
N ASN A 177 -1.11 7.13 20.89
CA ASN A 177 -1.69 5.83 21.22
C ASN A 177 -2.68 5.37 20.14
N ILE A 178 -2.98 4.07 20.09
CA ILE A 178 -3.82 3.48 19.04
C ILE A 178 -5.22 4.09 19.01
N ALA A 179 -5.84 4.32 20.17
CA ALA A 179 -7.17 4.94 20.25
C ALA A 179 -7.18 6.35 19.63
N ASN A 180 -6.13 7.15 19.86
CA ASN A 180 -6.01 8.47 19.27
C ASN A 180 -5.88 8.39 17.74
N VAL A 181 -5.14 7.42 17.22
CA VAL A 181 -5.00 7.19 15.76
C VAL A 181 -6.35 6.77 15.16
N TYR A 182 -7.09 5.88 15.84
CA TYR A 182 -8.44 5.46 15.47
C TYR A 182 -9.38 6.67 15.35
N PHE A 183 -9.66 7.37 16.46
CA PHE A 183 -10.65 8.44 16.44
C PHE A 183 -10.28 9.60 15.51
N ASN A 184 -8.99 9.94 15.40
CA ASN A 184 -8.54 11.01 14.51
C ASN A 184 -8.38 10.57 13.04
N MET A 185 -8.40 9.27 12.74
CA MET A 185 -8.25 8.73 11.38
C MET A 185 -7.01 9.28 10.67
N GLU A 186 -5.89 9.32 11.38
CA GLU A 186 -4.62 9.85 10.88
C GLU A 186 -3.62 8.71 10.67
N PRO A 187 -3.63 8.03 9.51
CA PRO A 187 -2.79 6.86 9.30
C PRO A 187 -1.31 7.22 9.44
N PHE A 188 -0.54 6.27 9.99
CA PHE A 188 0.91 6.35 10.04
C PHE A 188 1.53 5.51 8.92
N ILE A 189 1.11 4.26 8.82
CA ILE A 189 1.60 3.30 7.83
C ILE A 189 0.70 3.34 6.60
N MET A 190 1.29 3.41 5.41
CA MET A 190 0.56 3.35 4.14
C MET A 190 0.06 1.92 3.88
N GLY A 191 -1.17 1.79 3.39
CA GLY A 191 -1.72 0.47 3.04
C GLY A 191 -1.49 0.02 1.59
N GLY A 192 -1.05 0.91 0.71
CA GLY A 192 -1.03 0.67 -0.73
C GLY A 192 0.08 -0.22 -1.27
N LEU A 193 1.14 -0.44 -0.49
CA LEU A 193 2.29 -1.23 -0.90
C LEU A 193 2.92 -1.90 0.31
N ILE A 194 3.12 -3.21 0.23
CA ILE A 194 3.80 -4.02 1.25
C ILE A 194 4.75 -4.98 0.54
N PHE A 195 5.97 -5.13 1.04
CA PHE A 195 6.93 -6.08 0.48
C PHE A 195 7.59 -6.94 1.55
N THR A 196 7.67 -8.24 1.30
CA THR A 196 8.51 -9.14 2.08
C THR A 196 8.78 -10.44 1.32
N LYS A 197 9.64 -11.30 1.87
CA LYS A 197 9.85 -12.65 1.35
C LYS A 197 8.68 -13.56 1.68
N SER A 198 8.41 -14.57 0.85
CA SER A 198 7.28 -15.50 0.99
C SER A 198 7.10 -16.06 2.40
N LYS A 199 8.19 -16.47 3.08
CA LYS A 199 8.15 -16.96 4.48
C LYS A 199 7.51 -15.97 5.47
N ASN A 200 7.73 -14.67 5.26
CA ASN A 200 7.28 -13.61 6.17
C ASN A 200 5.81 -13.22 5.95
N TRP A 201 5.21 -13.58 4.81
CA TRP A 201 3.79 -13.37 4.57
C TRP A 201 2.90 -14.23 5.49
N TYR A 202 3.33 -15.45 5.81
CA TYR A 202 2.68 -16.30 6.81
C TYR A 202 2.71 -15.66 8.20
N ILE A 203 3.88 -15.15 8.61
CA ILE A 203 4.05 -14.42 9.87
C ILE A 203 3.11 -13.20 9.90
N PHE A 204 3.04 -12.46 8.79
CA PHE A 204 2.20 -11.28 8.70
C PHE A 204 0.71 -11.61 8.78
N LYS A 205 0.25 -12.67 8.12
CA LYS A 205 -1.14 -13.17 8.21
C LYS A 205 -1.52 -13.45 9.67
N GLU A 206 -0.66 -14.12 10.43
CA GLU A 206 -0.91 -14.38 11.86
C GLU A 206 -0.90 -13.11 12.71
N HIS A 207 0.01 -12.16 12.46
CA HIS A 207 -0.06 -10.88 13.17
C HIS A 207 -1.33 -10.09 12.87
N MET A 208 -1.84 -10.12 11.64
CA MET A 208 -3.11 -9.47 11.28
C MET A 208 -4.30 -10.12 11.98
N LYS A 209 -4.33 -11.46 12.11
CA LYS A 209 -5.33 -12.17 12.92
C LYS A 209 -5.29 -11.71 14.39
N ASN A 210 -4.10 -11.59 14.96
CA ASN A 210 -3.92 -11.12 16.33
C ASN A 210 -4.37 -9.65 16.50
N ALA A 211 -4.01 -8.79 15.54
CA ALA A 211 -4.46 -7.41 15.52
C ALA A 211 -5.99 -7.32 15.50
N LEU A 212 -6.63 -8.01 14.55
CA LEU A 212 -8.09 -8.03 14.44
C LEU A 212 -8.75 -8.49 15.75
N ASN A 213 -8.31 -9.60 16.33
CA ASN A 213 -8.85 -10.06 17.62
C ASN A 213 -8.70 -9.03 18.75
N ALA A 214 -7.58 -8.29 18.79
CA ALA A 214 -7.40 -7.22 19.75
C ALA A 214 -8.42 -6.08 19.54
N PHE A 215 -8.60 -5.59 18.30
CA PHE A 215 -9.58 -4.53 18.03
C PHE A 215 -11.03 -4.96 18.29
N LEU A 216 -11.40 -6.18 17.87
CA LEU A 216 -12.72 -6.75 18.14
C LEU A 216 -13.02 -6.85 19.64
N SER A 217 -12.00 -7.11 20.48
CA SER A 217 -12.19 -7.16 21.93
C SER A 217 -12.60 -5.82 22.55
N PHE A 218 -12.34 -4.71 21.84
CA PHE A 218 -12.79 -3.36 22.20
C PHE A 218 -14.09 -2.95 21.47
N GLY A 219 -14.70 -3.84 20.68
CA GLY A 219 -15.86 -3.50 19.85
C GLY A 219 -15.53 -2.57 18.67
N MET A 220 -14.27 -2.57 18.22
CA MET A 220 -13.76 -1.68 17.19
C MET A 220 -13.37 -2.46 15.93
N VAL A 221 -13.67 -1.89 14.77
CA VAL A 221 -13.16 -2.33 13.46
C VAL A 221 -12.73 -1.11 12.65
N ASP A 222 -11.67 -1.24 11.86
CA ASP A 222 -11.16 -0.20 10.99
C ASP A 222 -10.54 -0.82 9.72
N ASP A 223 -9.96 0.02 8.87
CA ASP A 223 -9.10 -0.45 7.78
C ASP A 223 -7.77 -1.05 8.26
N ASP A 224 -6.94 -1.45 7.30
CA ASP A 224 -5.69 -2.15 7.54
C ASP A 224 -4.61 -1.31 8.23
N GLN A 225 -4.65 0.02 8.11
CA GLN A 225 -3.53 0.88 8.47
C GLN A 225 -3.30 0.94 9.98
N ILE A 226 -4.38 0.90 10.77
CA ILE A 226 -4.28 0.86 12.23
C ILE A 226 -3.85 -0.53 12.73
N MET A 227 -4.27 -1.59 12.04
CA MET A 227 -3.82 -2.95 12.32
C MET A 227 -2.33 -3.11 12.02
N TYR A 228 -1.81 -2.48 10.97
CA TYR A 228 -0.37 -2.43 10.71
C TYR A 228 0.38 -1.72 11.82
N LEU A 229 -0.14 -0.59 12.32
CA LEU A 229 0.48 0.10 13.45
C LEU A 229 0.53 -0.80 14.69
N TRP A 230 -0.57 -1.52 14.98
CA TRP A 230 -0.61 -2.49 16.06
C TRP A 230 0.45 -3.59 15.87
N CYS A 231 0.56 -4.17 14.66
CA CYS A 231 1.54 -5.21 14.35
C CYS A 231 2.98 -4.73 14.55
N THR A 232 3.31 -3.53 14.06
CA THR A 232 4.68 -2.98 14.20
C THR A 232 5.06 -2.68 15.64
N ARG A 233 4.09 -2.34 16.50
CA ARG A 233 4.34 -2.08 17.93
C ARG A 233 4.48 -3.38 18.74
N ASN A 234 3.67 -4.40 18.44
CA ASN A 234 3.67 -5.66 19.20
C ASN A 234 4.70 -6.67 18.70
N HIS A 235 5.17 -6.54 17.47
CA HIS A 235 6.10 -7.48 16.83
C HIS A 235 7.25 -6.75 16.12
N SER A 236 7.79 -5.69 16.71
CA SER A 236 8.74 -4.74 16.10
C SER A 236 9.95 -5.37 15.40
N ASN A 237 10.44 -6.51 15.88
CA ASN A 237 11.55 -7.24 15.27
C ASN A 237 11.25 -7.67 13.83
N ASN A 238 9.98 -7.96 13.51
CA ASN A 238 9.55 -8.47 12.21
C ASN A 238 9.35 -7.38 11.15
N TYR A 239 9.37 -6.09 11.53
CA TYR A 239 8.97 -4.99 10.65
C TYR A 239 10.09 -3.97 10.41
N LYS A 240 10.12 -3.44 9.19
CA LYS A 240 10.89 -2.27 8.80
C LYS A 240 9.94 -1.23 8.23
N ILE A 241 9.94 -0.03 8.81
CA ILE A 241 9.21 1.11 8.25
C ILE A 241 10.20 1.96 7.46
N ILE A 242 9.87 2.21 6.20
CA ILE A 242 10.66 3.00 5.26
C ILE A 242 9.95 4.33 5.03
N ARG A 243 10.73 5.41 5.10
CA ARG A 243 10.22 6.77 4.93
C ARG A 243 9.90 7.04 3.45
N SER A 244 8.73 7.61 3.19
CA SER A 244 8.22 7.99 1.86
C SER A 244 7.61 9.38 1.86
N TYR A 245 7.93 10.27 0.93
CA TYR A 245 7.51 11.68 1.04
C TYR A 245 6.06 11.94 0.62
N GLU A 246 5.60 11.19 -0.37
CA GLU A 246 4.24 11.16 -0.89
C GLU A 246 3.65 9.76 -0.77
N TRP A 247 2.33 9.64 -0.80
CA TRP A 247 1.65 8.37 -0.55
C TRP A 247 2.04 7.27 -1.55
N PHE A 248 2.18 7.63 -2.83
CA PHE A 248 2.50 6.68 -3.90
C PHE A 248 4.00 6.62 -4.22
N ASP A 249 4.84 7.42 -3.58
CA ASP A 249 6.27 7.42 -3.87
C ASP A 249 7.01 6.22 -3.28
N ALA A 250 6.35 5.43 -2.43
CA ALA A 250 6.86 4.16 -1.91
C ALA A 250 7.32 3.22 -3.02
N LEU A 251 6.67 3.27 -4.19
CA LEU A 251 7.04 2.47 -5.35
C LEU A 251 8.45 2.79 -5.86
N PHE A 252 8.98 4.00 -5.62
CA PHE A 252 10.36 4.34 -6.00
C PHE A 252 11.43 3.47 -5.33
N ASN A 253 11.11 2.77 -4.25
CA ASN A 253 11.99 1.79 -3.63
C ASN A 253 12.03 0.46 -4.40
N PHE A 254 11.35 0.40 -5.54
CA PHE A 254 11.30 -0.75 -6.44
C PHE A 254 11.47 -0.39 -7.93
N ILE A 255 11.54 0.90 -8.27
CA ILE A 255 11.74 1.34 -9.66
C ILE A 255 13.24 1.42 -9.95
N PRO A 256 13.75 0.76 -11.03
CA PRO A 256 15.16 0.83 -11.39
C PRO A 256 15.64 2.28 -11.54
N ILE A 257 16.85 2.57 -11.04
CA ILE A 257 17.41 3.94 -10.98
C ILE A 257 17.37 4.65 -12.34
N LYS A 258 17.72 3.95 -13.42
CA LYS A 258 17.72 4.49 -14.80
C LYS A 258 16.32 4.87 -15.29
N ILE A 259 15.29 4.19 -14.79
CA ILE A 259 13.87 4.46 -15.13
C ILE A 259 13.34 5.60 -14.28
N LYS A 260 13.65 5.59 -12.97
CA LYS A 260 13.20 6.61 -12.00
C LYS A 260 13.46 8.05 -12.45
N GLN A 261 14.60 8.29 -13.11
CA GLN A 261 14.98 9.61 -13.63
C GLN A 261 14.11 10.10 -14.80
N LYS A 262 13.41 9.19 -15.48
CA LYS A 262 12.60 9.49 -16.67
C LYS A 262 11.11 9.56 -16.36
N LEU A 263 10.68 9.10 -15.18
CA LEU A 263 9.27 9.08 -14.80
C LEU A 263 8.74 10.49 -14.53
N SER A 264 7.57 10.76 -15.08
CA SER A 264 6.80 11.97 -14.82
C SER A 264 5.92 11.76 -13.59
N PHE A 265 6.04 12.65 -12.60
CA PHE A 265 5.25 12.62 -11.38
C PHE A 265 5.00 14.03 -10.82
N LYS A 266 3.87 14.19 -10.12
CA LYS A 266 3.51 15.37 -9.32
C LYS A 266 4.14 15.23 -7.94
N ARG A 267 4.71 16.31 -7.42
CA ARG A 267 5.10 16.41 -6.00
C ARG A 267 4.55 17.71 -5.44
N LYS A 268 3.96 17.67 -4.25
CA LYS A 268 3.50 18.91 -3.63
C LYS A 268 4.72 19.75 -3.28
N ASN A 269 4.79 21.01 -3.72
CA ASN A 269 5.96 21.86 -3.47
C ASN A 269 6.26 22.00 -1.97
N SER A 270 5.20 22.00 -1.15
CA SER A 270 5.26 21.95 0.32
C SER A 270 6.03 20.76 0.91
N LYS A 271 6.38 19.74 0.12
CA LYS A 271 7.15 18.58 0.57
C LYS A 271 8.56 18.52 -0.01
N TYR A 272 8.90 19.38 -0.98
CA TYR A 272 10.20 19.40 -1.64
C TYR A 272 11.36 19.72 -0.67
N TYR A 273 11.10 20.56 0.33
CA TYR A 273 12.09 20.89 1.36
C TYR A 273 12.54 19.66 2.17
N LYS A 274 11.71 18.62 2.31
CA LYS A 274 12.06 17.44 3.11
C LYS A 274 13.18 16.64 2.46
N ILE A 275 13.18 16.54 1.13
CA ILE A 275 14.24 15.90 0.35
C ILE A 275 15.52 16.71 0.44
N ILE A 276 15.43 18.03 0.26
CA ILE A 276 16.59 18.91 0.38
C ILE A 276 17.19 18.81 1.79
N LYS A 277 16.36 18.64 2.83
CA LYS A 277 16.83 18.40 4.20
C LYS A 277 17.66 17.10 4.31
N GLU A 278 17.25 16.02 3.66
CA GLU A 278 18.05 14.78 3.59
C GLU A 278 19.32 14.95 2.76
N GLU A 279 19.25 15.62 1.61
CA GLU A 279 20.43 15.97 0.81
C GLU A 279 21.44 16.78 1.63
N ILE A 280 20.96 17.75 2.42
CA ILE A 280 21.80 18.52 3.36
C ILE A 280 22.48 17.57 4.36
N LYS A 281 21.73 16.65 4.99
CA LYS A 281 22.29 15.66 5.93
C LYS A 281 23.37 14.79 5.27
N ASN A 282 23.17 14.41 4.01
CA ASN A 282 24.07 13.54 3.24
C ASN A 282 25.24 14.30 2.58
N SER A 283 25.19 15.64 2.54
CA SER A 283 26.18 16.49 1.88
C SER A 283 27.46 16.77 2.69
N LYS A 284 27.74 16.02 3.78
CA LYS A 284 28.84 16.30 4.72
C LYS A 284 30.19 16.56 4.01
N ASN A 285 30.50 15.78 2.98
CA ASN A 285 31.77 15.86 2.23
C ASN A 285 31.70 16.76 0.98
N LYS A 286 30.64 17.54 0.78
CA LYS A 286 30.49 18.46 -0.37
C LYS A 286 30.99 19.86 -0.03
N ASN A 287 31.35 20.63 -1.08
CA ASN A 287 31.86 21.99 -0.94
C ASN A 287 30.83 22.98 -0.37
N LEU A 288 31.31 24.12 0.13
CA LEU A 288 30.49 25.12 0.80
C LEU A 288 29.41 25.73 -0.13
N ILE A 289 29.75 25.99 -1.39
CA ILE A 289 28.83 26.57 -2.38
C ILE A 289 27.63 25.65 -2.61
N TYR A 290 27.87 24.35 -2.78
CA TYR A 290 26.82 23.35 -2.94
C TYR A 290 25.91 23.28 -1.71
N LYS A 291 26.49 23.32 -0.51
CA LYS A 291 25.71 23.36 0.75
C LYS A 291 24.83 24.62 0.82
N ILE A 292 25.37 25.79 0.49
CA ILE A 292 24.62 27.06 0.44
C ILE A 292 23.45 26.96 -0.54
N GLN A 293 23.67 26.42 -1.74
CA GLN A 293 22.60 26.21 -2.72
C GLN A 293 21.49 25.30 -2.17
N LEU A 294 21.84 24.21 -1.47
CA LEU A 294 20.86 23.35 -0.82
C LEU A 294 20.08 24.10 0.27
N TYR A 295 20.74 24.88 1.13
CA TYR A 295 20.04 25.67 2.15
C TYR A 295 19.10 26.72 1.55
N ILE A 296 19.50 27.41 0.48
CA ILE A 296 18.63 28.36 -0.24
C ILE A 296 17.39 27.64 -0.79
N LYS A 297 17.59 26.50 -1.48
CA LYS A 297 16.47 25.69 -1.98
C LYS A 297 15.56 25.23 -0.82
N TYR A 298 16.14 24.79 0.29
CA TYR A 298 15.39 24.38 1.48
C TYR A 298 14.51 25.52 2.00
N ILE A 299 15.07 26.72 2.15
CA ILE A 299 14.32 27.90 2.61
C ILE A 299 13.20 28.23 1.63
N TYR A 300 13.51 28.26 0.34
CA TYR A 300 12.52 28.56 -0.71
C TYR A 300 11.34 27.59 -0.67
N TYR A 301 11.57 26.28 -0.70
CA TYR A 301 10.48 25.30 -0.70
C TYR A 301 9.80 25.13 0.66
N LYS A 302 10.49 25.42 1.78
CA LYS A 302 9.89 25.31 3.12
C LYS A 302 9.02 26.50 3.46
N PHE A 303 9.45 27.71 3.10
CA PHE A 303 8.85 28.95 3.58
C PHE A 303 8.17 29.78 2.50
N ILE A 304 8.67 29.74 1.26
CA ILE A 304 8.22 30.63 0.17
C ILE A 304 7.23 29.91 -0.75
N ASN A 305 7.62 28.76 -1.32
CA ASN A 305 6.82 28.01 -2.29
C ASN A 305 6.01 26.88 -1.64
N LYS A 306 5.07 27.25 -0.75
CA LYS A 306 4.24 26.28 0.00
C LYS A 306 3.06 25.69 -0.77
N LYS A 307 2.77 26.16 -2.00
CA LYS A 307 1.60 25.72 -2.78
C LYS A 307 1.88 24.44 -3.54
#